data_AF-A0A287A169-F1
#
_entry.id   AF-A0A287A169-F1
#
_cell.length_a   1.000
_cell.length_b   1.000
_cell.length_c   1.000
_cell.angle_alpha   90.00
_cell.angle_beta   90.00
_cell.angle_gamma   90.00
#
_symmetry.space_group_name_H-M   'P 1'
#
loop_
_entity.id
_entity.type
_entity.pdbx_description
1 polymer ?
#
loop_
_entity_poly.entity_id
_entity_poly.type
_entity_poly.pdbx_seq_one_letter_code
_entity_poly.pdbx_strand_id
1 'polypeptide(L)'
;MRLLVWRALLAAGLALALVLAIQLGQQVLECQAVLGAPQNPWQAMRPEQEDLVMMGTDYVEYHCGKAMPHIFVGGVPLSCTTLMHVMLDAHLEAWSKSRGEKLRLDEASVTDQALEATMQAFILEVIAKHGQPAGILCNKDPFTLKSSVCLSRLFPNSKSLLMQLVLHPRCSLKLILNFLGITWSDAVLHYEDLIGKPGGVSLFKIEQSTVQVIKPVNLEALIKKTGHIPADMM
;
A
#
# COMPACT_ATOMS: atom_id res chain seq x y z
N MET A 1 44.05 -50.21 -50.98
CA MET A 1 42.61 -49.82 -50.96
C MET A 1 42.09 -49.52 -49.56
N ARG A 2 42.39 -50.31 -48.50
CA ARG A 2 41.88 -50.08 -47.13
C ARG A 2 42.27 -48.74 -46.48
N LEU A 3 43.52 -48.26 -46.67
CA LEU A 3 43.95 -46.96 -46.12
C LEU A 3 43.26 -45.74 -46.74
N LEU A 4 42.90 -45.82 -48.03
CA LEU A 4 42.20 -44.73 -48.73
C LEU A 4 40.76 -44.61 -48.26
N VAL A 5 40.09 -45.74 -48.03
CA VAL A 5 38.73 -45.79 -47.45
C VAL A 5 38.73 -45.25 -46.02
N TRP A 6 39.74 -45.59 -45.20
CA TRP A 6 39.84 -45.09 -43.83
C TRP A 6 40.08 -43.58 -43.76
N ARG A 7 40.93 -43.04 -44.65
CA ARG A 7 41.15 -41.59 -44.77
C ARG A 7 39.88 -40.86 -45.23
N ALA A 8 39.13 -41.44 -46.15
CA ALA A 8 37.86 -40.86 -46.60
C ALA A 8 36.79 -40.86 -45.49
N LEU A 9 36.69 -41.95 -44.71
CA LEU A 9 35.78 -42.03 -43.56
C LEU A 9 36.15 -41.06 -42.44
N LEU A 10 37.44 -40.90 -42.14
CA LEU A 10 37.91 -39.91 -41.17
C LEU A 10 37.64 -38.48 -41.63
N ALA A 11 37.87 -38.18 -42.92
CA ALA A 11 37.57 -36.87 -43.48
C ALA A 11 36.06 -36.57 -43.45
N ALA A 12 35.21 -37.54 -43.78
CA ALA A 12 33.76 -37.40 -43.69
C ALA A 12 33.28 -37.22 -42.24
N GLY A 13 33.86 -37.96 -41.29
CA GLY A 13 33.55 -37.82 -39.87
C GLY A 13 33.95 -36.46 -39.30
N LEU A 14 35.14 -35.95 -39.66
CA LEU A 14 35.61 -34.61 -39.29
C LEU A 14 34.72 -33.52 -39.90
N ALA A 15 34.31 -33.66 -41.16
CA ALA A 15 33.40 -32.73 -41.81
C ALA A 15 32.03 -32.69 -41.10
N LEU A 16 31.49 -33.86 -40.73
CA LEU A 16 30.22 -33.95 -40.01
C LEU A 16 30.31 -33.31 -38.61
N ALA A 17 31.40 -33.57 -37.88
CA ALA A 17 31.64 -32.97 -36.57
C ALA A 17 31.77 -31.44 -36.67
N LEU A 18 32.43 -30.93 -37.71
CA LEU A 18 32.56 -29.49 -37.95
C LEU A 18 31.20 -28.84 -38.22
N VAL A 19 30.35 -29.47 -39.04
CA VAL A 19 29.00 -28.99 -39.35
C VAL A 19 28.12 -28.97 -38.10
N LEU A 20 28.17 -30.02 -37.27
CA LEU A 20 27.42 -30.08 -36.01
C LEU A 20 27.89 -29.01 -35.02
N ALA A 21 29.20 -28.77 -34.92
CA ALA A 21 29.74 -27.71 -34.07
C ALA A 21 29.30 -26.31 -34.53
N ILE A 22 29.25 -26.08 -35.84
CA ILE A 22 28.76 -24.82 -36.42
C ILE A 22 27.26 -24.63 -36.13
N GLN A 23 26.43 -25.67 -36.32
CA GLN A 23 24.99 -25.58 -36.03
C GLN A 23 24.69 -25.35 -34.55
N LEU A 24 25.40 -26.04 -33.65
CA LEU A 24 25.28 -25.81 -32.21
C LEU A 24 25.76 -24.40 -31.83
N GLY A 25 26.84 -23.92 -32.45
CA GLY A 25 27.33 -22.54 -32.27
C GLY A 25 26.30 -21.49 -32.73
N GLN A 26 25.63 -21.71 -33.86
CA GLN A 26 24.56 -20.84 -34.35
C GLN A 26 23.33 -20.84 -33.41
N GLN A 27 22.91 -22.01 -32.91
CA GLN A 27 21.83 -22.11 -31.91
C GLN A 27 22.16 -21.38 -30.60
N VAL A 28 23.40 -21.49 -30.12
CA VAL A 28 23.84 -20.76 -28.91
C VAL A 28 23.89 -19.26 -29.16
N LEU A 29 24.31 -18.83 -30.36
CA LEU A 29 24.36 -17.41 -30.71
C LEU A 29 22.95 -16.80 -30.89
N GLU A 30 21.99 -17.56 -31.45
CA GLU A 30 20.59 -17.14 -31.48
C GLU A 30 19.97 -17.08 -30.08
N CYS A 31 20.23 -18.08 -29.22
CA CYS A 31 19.80 -18.04 -27.82
C CYS A 31 20.41 -16.86 -27.06
N GLN A 32 21.69 -16.54 -27.30
CA GLN A 32 22.33 -15.35 -26.74
C GLN A 32 21.80 -14.05 -27.36
N ALA A 33 21.36 -14.03 -28.61
CA ALA A 33 20.73 -12.85 -29.21
C ALA A 33 19.31 -12.63 -28.65
N VAL A 34 18.58 -13.69 -28.30
CA VAL A 34 17.29 -13.59 -27.61
C VAL A 34 17.45 -13.15 -26.14
N LEU A 35 18.50 -13.63 -25.44
CA LEU A 35 18.80 -13.24 -24.06
C LEU A 35 19.57 -11.92 -23.93
N GLY A 36 20.31 -11.55 -24.97
CA GLY A 36 21.18 -10.37 -25.06
C GLY A 36 20.65 -9.26 -25.97
N ALA A 37 19.43 -9.41 -26.50
CA ALA A 37 18.69 -8.28 -27.03
C ALA A 37 18.69 -7.19 -25.95
N PRO A 38 18.97 -5.93 -26.29
CA PRO A 38 18.77 -4.84 -25.36
C PRO A 38 17.30 -4.95 -24.96
N GLN A 39 17.04 -5.34 -23.71
CA GLN A 39 15.71 -5.16 -23.16
C GLN A 39 15.43 -3.68 -23.37
N ASN A 40 14.46 -3.41 -24.22
CA ASN A 40 13.94 -2.06 -24.34
C ASN A 40 13.76 -1.57 -22.89
N PRO A 41 14.28 -0.39 -22.50
CA PRO A 41 14.10 0.15 -21.15
C PRO A 41 12.63 0.36 -20.73
N TRP A 42 11.71 -0.11 -21.56
CA TRP A 42 10.27 -0.02 -21.54
C TRP A 42 9.56 -1.30 -21.05
N GLN A 43 10.28 -2.39 -20.75
CA GLN A 43 9.69 -3.63 -20.22
C GLN A 43 9.93 -3.88 -18.72
N ALA A 44 10.65 -3.00 -18.03
CA ALA A 44 10.28 -2.75 -16.65
C ALA A 44 8.86 -2.16 -16.71
N MET A 45 7.88 -2.78 -16.05
CA MET A 45 6.66 -2.05 -15.68
C MET A 45 7.13 -0.79 -14.98
N ARG A 46 7.20 0.34 -15.70
CA ARG A 46 7.17 1.63 -15.04
C ARG A 46 5.83 1.63 -14.35
N PRO A 47 5.76 1.91 -13.04
CA PRO A 47 4.50 2.39 -12.49
C PRO A 47 4.22 3.65 -13.31
N GLU A 48 3.24 3.60 -14.20
CA GLU A 48 2.67 4.83 -14.70
C GLU A 48 2.21 5.56 -13.46
N GLN A 49 2.91 6.63 -13.15
CA GLN A 49 2.57 7.52 -12.05
C GLN A 49 1.41 8.39 -12.56
N GLU A 50 0.31 7.73 -12.91
CA GLU A 50 -0.96 8.38 -13.15
C GLU A 50 -1.48 8.79 -11.78
N ASP A 51 -1.36 10.07 -11.47
CA ASP A 51 -2.12 10.66 -10.38
C ASP A 51 -3.60 10.33 -10.64
N LEU A 52 -4.21 9.58 -9.72
CA LEU A 52 -5.58 9.15 -9.85
C LEU A 52 -6.49 10.38 -9.85
N VAL A 53 -7.24 10.57 -10.93
CA VAL A 53 -8.17 11.71 -11.03
C VAL A 53 -9.54 11.28 -10.54
N MET A 54 -10.05 11.98 -9.53
CA MET A 54 -11.40 11.81 -9.00
C MET A 54 -12.22 13.07 -9.28
N MET A 55 -13.44 12.91 -9.80
CA MET A 55 -14.37 14.02 -10.01
C MET A 55 -15.33 14.14 -8.84
N GLY A 56 -15.32 15.30 -8.17
CA GLY A 56 -16.24 15.61 -7.09
C GLY A 56 -17.67 15.86 -7.60
N THR A 57 -18.63 15.93 -6.67
CA THR A 57 -20.02 16.30 -6.96
C THR A 57 -20.17 17.69 -7.58
N ASP A 58 -19.16 18.54 -7.37
CA ASP A 58 -19.13 19.93 -7.79
C ASP A 58 -18.40 20.11 -9.14
N TYR A 59 -18.17 19.02 -9.88
CA TYR A 59 -17.37 18.96 -11.12
C TYR A 59 -15.92 19.44 -10.95
N VAL A 60 -15.41 19.42 -9.72
CA VAL A 60 -14.01 19.72 -9.40
C VAL A 60 -13.18 18.45 -9.56
N GLU A 61 -12.06 18.55 -10.27
CA GLU A 61 -11.08 17.48 -10.41
C GLU A 61 -10.11 17.45 -9.22
N TYR A 62 -9.93 16.27 -8.64
CA TYR A 62 -9.00 16.00 -7.56
C TYR A 62 -7.92 15.06 -8.08
N HIS A 63 -6.66 15.48 -7.98
CA HIS A 63 -5.50 14.64 -8.30
C HIS A 63 -5.01 13.96 -7.03
N CYS A 64 -5.20 12.64 -6.96
CA CYS A 64 -4.77 11.81 -5.86
C CYS A 64 -3.47 11.11 -6.24
N GLY A 65 -2.36 11.50 -5.61
CA GLY A 65 -1.03 11.00 -5.93
C GLY A 65 -0.21 10.74 -4.68
N LYS A 66 0.89 9.98 -4.80
CA LYS A 66 1.78 9.65 -3.67
C LYS A 66 2.27 10.88 -2.90
N ALA A 67 2.48 12.00 -3.59
CA ALA A 67 2.97 13.25 -2.99
C ALA A 67 1.87 14.06 -2.30
N MET A 68 0.58 13.71 -2.46
CA MET A 68 -0.49 14.44 -1.78
C MET A 68 -0.43 14.20 -0.26
N PRO A 69 -0.89 15.15 0.57
CA PRO A 69 -0.97 14.95 2.00
C PRO A 69 -2.01 13.87 2.34
N HIS A 70 -1.57 12.84 3.05
CA HIS A 70 -2.43 11.76 3.55
C HIS A 70 -2.45 11.77 5.08
N ILE A 71 -3.59 11.41 5.67
CA ILE A 71 -3.73 11.29 7.14
C ILE A 71 -4.05 9.84 7.49
N PHE A 72 -3.18 9.20 8.26
CA PHE A 72 -3.42 7.86 8.80
C PHE A 72 -3.77 7.95 10.29
N VAL A 73 -4.93 7.44 10.68
CA VAL A 73 -5.40 7.45 12.07
C VAL A 73 -5.43 6.01 12.59
N GLY A 74 -4.84 5.76 13.76
CA GLY A 74 -4.86 4.43 14.39
C GLY A 74 -4.86 4.48 15.93
N GLY A 75 -4.77 3.30 16.57
CA GLY A 75 -4.93 3.14 18.02
C GLY A 75 -5.26 1.70 18.44
N VAL A 76 -5.64 1.51 19.71
CA VAL A 76 -6.01 0.19 20.27
C VAL A 76 -7.35 -0.29 19.67
N PRO A 77 -7.50 -1.59 19.34
CA PRO A 77 -8.72 -2.11 18.73
C PRO A 77 -9.96 -2.01 19.65
N LEU A 78 -10.97 -1.30 19.13
CA LEU A 78 -12.43 -1.44 19.29
C LEU A 78 -13.14 -0.72 18.11
N SER A 79 -12.41 -0.51 17.00
CA SER A 79 -12.82 0.36 15.90
C SER A 79 -12.66 -0.42 14.58
N CYS A 80 -13.76 -0.96 14.07
CA CYS A 80 -13.79 -1.98 13.03
C CYS A 80 -13.34 -1.47 11.66
N THR A 81 -12.10 -1.74 11.29
CA THR A 81 -11.64 -1.72 9.90
C THR A 81 -10.50 -2.75 9.79
N THR A 82 -10.73 -3.82 9.00
CA THR A 82 -9.93 -5.06 9.06
C THR A 82 -9.13 -5.30 7.77
N LEU A 83 -9.59 -4.79 6.62
CA LEU A 83 -9.07 -5.21 5.32
C LEU A 83 -7.68 -4.63 4.99
N MET A 84 -7.47 -3.33 5.25
CA MET A 84 -6.22 -2.67 4.92
C MET A 84 -5.07 -3.13 5.82
N HIS A 85 -5.35 -3.36 7.10
CA HIS A 85 -4.38 -3.93 8.04
C HIS A 85 -3.97 -5.35 7.67
N VAL A 86 -4.91 -6.22 7.29
CA VAL A 86 -4.58 -7.61 6.90
C VAL A 86 -3.61 -7.62 5.71
N MET A 87 -3.80 -6.72 4.74
CA MET A 87 -2.90 -6.60 3.60
C MET A 87 -1.54 -6.00 3.99
N LEU A 88 -1.52 -5.00 4.87
CA LEU A 88 -0.28 -4.44 5.40
C LEU A 88 0.49 -5.45 6.26
N ASP A 89 -0.17 -6.27 7.07
CA ASP A 89 0.45 -7.26 7.96
C ASP A 89 0.99 -8.47 7.17
N ALA A 90 0.20 -9.00 6.24
CA ALA A 90 0.62 -10.10 5.36
C ALA A 90 1.87 -9.74 4.55
N HIS A 91 2.05 -8.46 4.26
CA HIS A 91 3.09 -7.95 3.38
C HIS A 91 4.31 -7.39 4.14
N LEU A 92 4.12 -6.66 5.25
CA LEU A 92 5.21 -5.94 5.94
C LEU A 92 5.85 -6.74 7.08
N GLU A 93 5.06 -7.53 7.82
CA GLU A 93 5.60 -8.33 8.93
C GLU A 93 6.13 -9.69 8.48
N ALA A 94 5.53 -10.32 7.47
CA ALA A 94 5.92 -11.67 7.04
C ALA A 94 7.11 -11.69 6.07
N TRP A 95 7.13 -10.82 5.05
CA TRP A 95 8.11 -10.91 3.96
C TRP A 95 9.45 -10.24 4.25
N SER A 96 9.46 -9.11 4.97
CA SER A 96 10.73 -8.42 5.29
C SER A 96 11.55 -9.14 6.37
N LYS A 97 10.92 -9.95 7.23
CA LYS A 97 11.59 -10.68 8.32
C LYS A 97 12.14 -12.04 7.89
N SER A 98 11.54 -12.70 6.90
CA SER A 98 12.01 -13.99 6.40
C SER A 98 13.09 -13.79 5.34
N ARG A 99 14.35 -13.97 5.74
CA ARG A 99 15.51 -13.92 4.82
C ARG A 99 15.37 -14.88 3.63
N GLY A 100 14.76 -16.04 3.85
CA GLY A 100 14.51 -17.02 2.79
C GLY A 100 13.41 -16.61 1.82
N GLU A 101 12.33 -15.99 2.31
CA GLU A 101 11.24 -15.50 1.45
C GLU A 101 11.73 -14.33 0.57
N LYS A 102 12.47 -13.39 1.18
CA LYS A 102 13.05 -12.25 0.45
C LYS A 102 13.97 -12.70 -0.68
N LEU A 103 14.84 -13.69 -0.43
CA LEU A 103 15.72 -14.24 -1.46
C LEU A 103 14.93 -14.83 -2.64
N ARG A 104 13.85 -15.57 -2.36
CA ARG A 104 13.00 -16.16 -3.40
C ARG A 104 12.27 -15.10 -4.22
N LEU A 105 11.84 -14.01 -3.58
CA LEU A 105 11.20 -12.88 -4.26
C LEU A 105 12.20 -12.13 -5.15
N ASP A 106 13.41 -11.90 -4.65
CA ASP A 106 14.49 -11.28 -5.41
C ASP A 106 14.88 -12.15 -6.62
N GLU A 107 14.97 -13.48 -6.45
CA GLU A 107 15.17 -14.44 -7.55
C GLU A 107 14.01 -14.42 -8.57
N ALA A 108 12.78 -14.21 -8.11
CA ALA A 108 11.61 -14.02 -8.95
C ALA A 108 11.50 -12.60 -9.54
N SER A 109 12.51 -11.74 -9.37
CA SER A 109 12.52 -10.33 -9.80
C SER A 109 11.43 -9.45 -9.15
N VAL A 110 10.84 -9.90 -8.05
CA VAL A 110 9.91 -9.12 -7.22
C VAL A 110 10.73 -8.29 -6.23
N THR A 111 11.29 -7.19 -6.74
CA THR A 111 12.15 -6.29 -5.97
C THR A 111 11.34 -5.46 -4.96
N ASP A 112 12.03 -4.97 -3.92
CA ASP A 112 11.44 -4.01 -2.96
C ASP A 112 10.79 -2.82 -3.67
N GLN A 113 11.36 -2.33 -4.77
CA GLN A 113 10.81 -1.21 -5.54
C GLN A 113 9.49 -1.54 -6.24
N ALA A 114 9.41 -2.70 -6.92
CA ALA A 114 8.19 -3.15 -7.57
C ALA A 114 7.08 -3.36 -6.54
N LEU A 115 7.48 -3.86 -5.37
CA LEU A 115 6.60 -4.14 -4.27
C LEU A 115 6.05 -2.85 -3.63
N GLU A 116 6.92 -1.89 -3.33
CA GLU A 116 6.53 -0.56 -2.83
C GLU A 116 5.60 0.18 -3.80
N ALA A 117 5.87 0.10 -5.11
CA ALA A 117 5.00 0.70 -6.13
C ALA A 117 3.61 0.04 -6.15
N THR A 118 3.55 -1.28 -6.04
CA THR A 118 2.29 -2.04 -5.98
C THR A 118 1.49 -1.67 -4.73
N MET A 119 2.16 -1.60 -3.57
CA MET A 119 1.52 -1.17 -2.32
C MET A 119 0.99 0.26 -2.41
N GLN A 120 1.79 1.19 -2.96
CA GLN A 120 1.38 2.59 -3.12
C GLN A 120 0.13 2.70 -3.98
N ALA A 121 0.14 2.07 -5.16
CA ALA A 121 -1.01 2.07 -6.06
C ALA A 121 -2.24 1.46 -5.41
N PHE A 122 -2.10 0.30 -4.78
CA PHE A 122 -3.20 -0.39 -4.09
C PHE A 122 -3.80 0.46 -2.95
N ILE A 123 -2.95 0.99 -2.07
CA ILE A 123 -3.39 1.81 -0.93
C ILE A 123 -4.08 3.08 -1.43
N LEU A 124 -3.50 3.76 -2.41
CA LEU A 124 -4.05 4.99 -2.97
C LEU A 124 -5.41 4.75 -3.63
N GLU A 125 -5.54 3.67 -4.40
CA GLU A 125 -6.78 3.26 -5.05
C GLU A 125 -7.90 3.00 -4.03
N VAL A 126 -7.59 2.26 -2.97
CA VAL A 126 -8.56 2.00 -1.88
C VAL A 126 -8.95 3.30 -1.18
N ILE A 127 -7.98 4.12 -0.77
CA ILE A 127 -8.26 5.35 -0.02
C ILE A 127 -9.03 6.35 -0.87
N ALA A 128 -8.68 6.52 -2.15
CA ALA A 128 -9.35 7.49 -3.00
C ALA A 128 -10.77 7.04 -3.37
N LYS A 129 -10.99 5.74 -3.65
CA LYS A 129 -12.26 5.23 -4.18
C LYS A 129 -13.27 4.77 -3.15
N HIS A 130 -12.87 4.52 -1.89
CA HIS A 130 -13.83 4.09 -0.86
C HIS A 130 -14.70 5.24 -0.31
N GLY A 131 -14.33 6.49 -0.57
CA GLY A 131 -14.98 7.68 -0.03
C GLY A 131 -15.33 8.74 -1.08
N GLN A 132 -15.83 9.88 -0.62
CA GLN A 132 -16.02 11.05 -1.47
C GLN A 132 -14.68 11.72 -1.78
N PRO A 133 -14.49 12.31 -2.97
CA PRO A 133 -13.27 13.06 -3.29
C PRO A 133 -13.05 14.22 -2.33
N ALA A 134 -11.80 14.42 -1.91
CA ALA A 134 -11.42 15.47 -0.97
C ALA A 134 -9.98 15.95 -1.23
N GLY A 135 -9.69 17.21 -0.89
CA GLY A 135 -8.34 17.79 -1.03
C GLY A 135 -7.30 17.19 -0.09
N ILE A 136 -7.74 16.48 0.96
CA ILE A 136 -6.88 15.71 1.87
C ILE A 136 -7.56 14.36 2.07
N LEU A 137 -6.83 13.28 1.80
CA LEU A 137 -7.32 11.92 2.02
C LEU A 137 -6.96 11.46 3.43
N CYS A 138 -7.92 10.82 4.10
CA CYS A 138 -7.73 10.23 5.41
C CYS A 138 -8.11 8.75 5.39
N ASN A 139 -7.39 7.96 6.20
CA ASN A 139 -7.66 6.55 6.42
C ASN A 139 -7.60 6.27 7.91
N LYS A 140 -8.71 5.74 8.47
CA LYS A 140 -8.79 5.35 9.87
C LYS A 140 -8.79 3.83 9.95
N ASP A 141 -7.73 3.29 10.54
CA ASP A 141 -7.57 1.88 10.83
C ASP A 141 -6.74 1.69 12.11
N PRO A 142 -7.25 1.00 13.16
CA PRO A 142 -6.57 0.96 14.45
C PRO A 142 -5.12 0.45 14.34
N PHE A 143 -4.88 -0.54 13.49
CA PHE A 143 -3.55 -1.16 13.40
C PHE A 143 -2.65 -0.61 12.29
N THR A 144 -3.14 0.28 11.43
CA THR A 144 -2.33 0.88 10.35
C THR A 144 -1.12 1.65 10.89
N LEU A 145 -1.14 2.07 12.16
CA LEU A 145 0.04 2.69 12.79
C LEU A 145 1.15 1.72 13.19
N LYS A 146 0.91 0.40 13.23
CA LYS A 146 2.01 -0.58 13.38
C LYS A 146 3.01 -0.46 12.24
N SER A 147 2.53 -0.11 11.06
CA SER A 147 3.31 0.09 9.84
C SER A 147 3.57 1.57 9.52
N SER A 148 3.41 2.48 10.48
CA SER A 148 3.62 3.93 10.29
C SER A 148 4.96 4.30 9.67
N VAL A 149 6.04 3.60 10.04
CA VAL A 149 7.37 3.79 9.43
C VAL A 149 7.37 3.43 7.95
N CYS A 150 6.70 2.34 7.56
CA CYS A 150 6.56 1.96 6.15
C CYS A 150 5.66 2.95 5.41
N LEU A 151 4.52 3.32 5.98
CA LEU A 151 3.60 4.29 5.36
C LEU A 151 4.25 5.64 5.13
N SER A 152 5.12 6.10 6.03
CA SER A 152 5.92 7.32 5.84
C SER A 152 6.94 7.20 4.71
N ARG A 153 7.41 5.99 4.36
CA ARG A 153 8.26 5.77 3.18
C ARG A 153 7.45 5.70 1.90
N LEU A 154 6.29 5.04 1.94
CA LEU A 154 5.38 4.91 0.80
C LEU A 154 4.75 6.26 0.44
N PHE A 155 4.39 7.07 1.44
CA PHE A 155 3.73 8.37 1.31
C PHE A 155 4.50 9.43 2.14
N PRO A 156 5.50 10.11 1.55
CA PRO A 156 6.44 10.96 2.29
C PRO A 156 5.79 12.18 2.96
N ASN A 157 4.66 12.65 2.43
CA ASN A 157 3.90 13.77 2.99
C ASN A 157 2.75 13.31 3.92
N SER A 158 2.71 12.03 4.27
CA SER A 158 1.69 11.50 5.17
C SER A 158 1.95 11.86 6.63
N LYS A 159 0.87 12.08 7.39
CA LYS A 159 0.89 12.30 8.83
C LYS A 159 0.12 11.20 9.54
N SER A 160 0.67 10.74 10.65
CA SER A 160 0.09 9.68 11.47
C SER A 160 -0.46 10.25 12.78
N LEU A 161 -1.70 9.91 13.13
CA LEU A 161 -2.37 10.31 14.36
C LEU A 161 -2.70 9.09 15.22
N LEU A 162 -2.02 8.96 16.36
CA LEU A 162 -2.36 7.96 17.36
C LEU A 162 -3.47 8.51 18.26
N MET A 163 -4.67 7.92 18.18
CA MET A 163 -5.79 8.35 19.01
C MET A 163 -5.58 7.91 20.46
N GLN A 164 -5.60 8.88 21.37
CA GLN A 164 -5.74 8.68 22.81
C GLN A 164 -6.99 9.40 23.32
N LEU A 165 -7.44 9.00 24.50
CA LEU A 165 -8.67 9.49 25.13
C LEU A 165 -8.71 11.02 25.24
N VAL A 166 -9.80 11.62 24.74
CA VAL A 166 -9.95 13.07 24.67
C VAL A 166 -10.90 13.55 25.77
N LEU A 167 -10.34 14.06 26.87
CA LEU A 167 -11.11 14.74 27.93
C LEU A 167 -11.48 16.18 27.56
N HIS A 168 -10.70 16.82 26.66
CA HIS A 168 -10.85 18.22 26.28
C HIS A 168 -10.89 18.38 24.74
N PRO A 169 -12.03 18.11 24.09
CA PRO A 169 -12.12 18.00 22.62
C PRO A 169 -11.69 19.26 21.87
N ARG A 170 -12.11 20.45 22.32
CA ARG A 170 -11.73 21.72 21.67
C ARG A 170 -10.21 21.95 21.69
N CYS A 171 -9.55 21.72 22.82
CA CYS A 171 -8.10 21.89 22.94
C CYS A 171 -7.35 20.85 22.12
N SER A 172 -7.75 19.57 22.21
CA SER A 172 -7.13 18.47 21.47
C SER A 172 -7.27 18.67 19.95
N LEU A 173 -8.45 19.02 19.47
CA LEU A 173 -8.70 19.22 18.03
C LEU A 173 -7.92 20.43 17.48
N LYS A 174 -7.78 21.51 18.26
CA LYS A 174 -6.93 22.65 17.85
C LYS A 174 -5.47 22.24 17.65
N LEU A 175 -4.93 21.43 18.57
CA LEU A 175 -3.57 20.91 18.46
C LEU A 175 -3.42 19.97 17.25
N ILE A 176 -4.40 19.09 17.03
CA ILE A 176 -4.41 18.15 15.91
C ILE A 176 -4.47 18.91 14.58
N LEU A 177 -5.41 19.85 14.40
CA LEU A 177 -5.52 20.61 13.16
C LEU A 177 -4.27 21.45 12.87
N ASN A 178 -3.68 22.05 13.91
CA ASN A 178 -2.41 22.76 13.78
C ASN A 178 -1.26 21.83 13.34
N PHE A 179 -1.15 20.65 13.97
CA PHE A 179 -0.18 19.63 13.56
C PHE A 179 -0.38 19.18 12.10
N LEU A 180 -1.64 19.04 11.67
CA LEU A 180 -1.98 18.69 10.29
C LEU A 180 -1.73 19.85 9.31
N GLY A 181 -1.66 21.09 9.78
CA GLY A 181 -1.57 22.28 8.94
C GLY A 181 -2.92 22.70 8.35
N ILE A 182 -4.02 22.35 9.03
CA ILE A 182 -5.40 22.62 8.61
C ILE A 182 -5.96 23.78 9.44
N THR A 183 -6.71 24.69 8.80
CA THR A 183 -7.36 25.81 9.47
C THR A 183 -8.45 25.35 10.43
N TRP A 184 -8.52 25.97 11.61
CA TRP A 184 -9.58 25.71 12.59
C TRP A 184 -10.97 26.02 12.00
N SER A 185 -11.93 25.13 12.28
CA SER A 185 -13.36 25.35 12.02
C SER A 185 -14.16 24.85 13.22
N ASP A 186 -15.12 25.64 13.70
CA ASP A 186 -16.00 25.22 14.80
C ASP A 186 -16.92 24.05 14.41
N ALA A 187 -17.10 23.80 13.10
CA ALA A 187 -17.86 22.65 12.59
C ALA A 187 -17.32 21.29 13.07
N VAL A 188 -16.03 21.21 13.42
CA VAL A 188 -15.40 19.96 13.91
C VAL A 188 -15.93 19.55 15.28
N LEU A 189 -16.47 20.49 16.07
CA LEU A 189 -17.11 20.19 17.35
C LEU A 189 -18.58 19.79 17.23
N HIS A 190 -19.19 20.05 16.08
CA HIS A 190 -20.61 19.82 15.78
C HIS A 190 -20.76 18.87 14.59
N TYR A 191 -19.93 17.84 14.57
CA TYR A 191 -19.87 16.90 13.46
C TYR A 191 -21.16 16.09 13.31
N GLU A 192 -21.92 15.93 14.39
CA GLU A 192 -23.22 15.28 14.43
C GLU A 192 -24.22 15.94 13.46
N ASP A 193 -24.12 17.26 13.27
CA ASP A 193 -24.96 18.02 12.35
C ASP A 193 -24.57 17.80 10.89
N LEU A 194 -23.41 17.21 10.62
CA LEU A 194 -22.86 16.99 9.29
C LEU A 194 -23.02 15.55 8.79
N ILE A 195 -23.59 14.66 9.60
CA ILE A 195 -23.77 13.25 9.22
C ILE A 195 -24.73 13.14 8.03
N GLY A 196 -24.28 12.47 6.97
CA GLY A 196 -25.06 12.22 5.76
C GLY A 196 -25.27 13.44 4.85
N LYS A 197 -24.66 14.60 5.17
CA LYS A 197 -24.70 15.79 4.31
C LYS A 197 -23.59 15.74 3.23
N PRO A 198 -23.79 16.36 2.05
CA PRO A 198 -22.73 16.51 1.06
C PRO A 198 -21.50 17.21 1.66
N GLY A 199 -20.30 16.63 1.44
CA GLY A 199 -19.06 17.12 2.05
C GLY A 199 -18.96 16.94 3.57
N GLY A 200 -19.93 16.26 4.20
CA GLY A 200 -20.00 15.98 5.62
C GLY A 200 -19.48 14.59 6.00
N VAL A 201 -19.99 14.05 7.10
CA VAL A 201 -19.54 12.76 7.65
C VAL A 201 -20.34 11.61 7.04
N SER A 202 -19.65 10.68 6.36
CA SER A 202 -20.25 9.42 5.88
C SER A 202 -20.03 8.30 6.89
N LEU A 203 -21.10 7.60 7.29
CA LEU A 203 -21.05 6.50 8.25
C LEU A 203 -21.60 5.20 7.62
N PHE A 204 -20.93 4.08 7.89
CA PHE A 204 -21.42 2.76 7.49
C PHE A 204 -22.42 2.22 8.51
N LYS A 205 -23.60 1.78 8.04
CA LYS A 205 -24.69 1.28 8.92
C LYS A 205 -24.30 0.05 9.76
N ILE A 206 -23.34 -0.73 9.31
CA ILE A 206 -22.96 -2.03 9.91
C ILE A 206 -21.79 -1.87 10.90
N GLU A 207 -21.08 -0.74 10.88
CA GLU A 207 -19.95 -0.54 11.80
C GLU A 207 -20.45 -0.42 13.26
N GLN A 208 -19.83 -1.18 14.17
CA GLN A 208 -20.26 -1.23 15.58
C GLN A 208 -20.15 0.13 16.29
N SER A 209 -19.25 0.99 15.83
CA SER A 209 -19.02 2.34 16.35
C SER A 209 -20.11 3.34 15.92
N THR A 210 -20.85 3.07 14.83
CA THR A 210 -21.79 4.03 14.22
C THR A 210 -22.85 4.52 15.21
N VAL A 211 -23.41 3.62 16.03
CA VAL A 211 -24.43 3.97 17.04
C VAL A 211 -23.89 4.94 18.10
N GLN A 212 -22.58 4.90 18.37
CA GLN A 212 -21.93 5.78 19.33
C GLN A 212 -21.52 7.11 18.69
N VAL A 213 -21.05 7.08 17.44
CA VAL A 213 -20.58 8.26 16.71
C VAL A 213 -21.72 9.22 16.37
N ILE A 214 -22.95 8.74 16.15
CA ILE A 214 -24.10 9.63 15.87
C ILE A 214 -24.39 10.62 17.02
N LYS A 215 -23.97 10.30 18.25
CA LYS A 215 -24.13 11.19 19.41
C LYS A 215 -23.01 12.23 19.45
N PRO A 216 -23.25 13.42 20.04
CA PRO A 216 -22.20 14.39 20.30
C PRO A 216 -21.16 13.85 21.30
N VAL A 217 -19.98 14.48 21.32
CA VAL A 217 -18.88 14.13 22.24
C VAL A 217 -19.38 14.16 23.68
N ASN A 218 -19.25 13.02 24.37
CA ASN A 218 -19.77 12.84 25.73
C ASN A 218 -18.84 11.98 26.58
N LEU A 219 -19.13 11.91 27.88
CA LEU A 219 -18.35 11.16 28.87
C LEU A 219 -18.98 9.79 29.23
N GLU A 220 -20.04 9.34 28.52
CA GLU A 220 -20.78 8.12 28.86
C GLU A 220 -19.85 6.89 28.87
N ALA A 221 -18.97 6.78 27.87
CA ALA A 221 -18.02 5.67 27.75
C ALA A 221 -16.96 5.65 28.87
N LEU A 222 -16.65 6.81 29.45
CA LEU A 222 -15.67 6.92 30.54
C LEU A 222 -16.25 6.52 31.88
N ILE A 223 -17.48 6.94 32.15
CA ILE A 223 -18.14 6.72 33.43
C ILE A 223 -18.64 5.28 33.54
N LYS A 224 -19.07 4.67 32.43
CA LYS A 224 -19.65 3.31 32.41
C LYS A 224 -18.69 2.21 32.91
N LYS A 225 -17.38 2.41 32.82
CA LYS A 225 -16.38 1.40 33.21
C LYS A 225 -16.03 1.43 34.70
N THR A 226 -16.36 2.53 35.40
CA THR A 226 -16.07 2.74 36.82
C THR A 226 -17.05 1.92 37.67
N GLY A 227 -16.76 0.63 37.84
CA GLY A 227 -17.59 -0.32 38.62
C GLY A 227 -17.72 -1.72 38.03
N HIS A 228 -17.09 -2.00 36.88
CA HIS A 228 -17.05 -3.33 36.25
C HIS A 228 -15.61 -3.87 36.11
N ILE A 229 -14.65 -3.27 36.80
CA ILE A 229 -13.29 -3.81 36.88
C ILE A 229 -13.32 -4.88 37.97
N PRO A 230 -13.12 -6.17 37.63
CA PRO A 230 -13.13 -7.23 38.62
C PRO A 230 -11.95 -7.04 39.58
N ALA A 231 -12.17 -7.36 40.86
CA ALA A 231 -11.24 -7.03 41.95
C ALA A 231 -9.90 -7.77 41.87
N ASP A 232 -9.78 -8.74 40.98
CA ASP A 232 -8.56 -9.49 40.66
C ASP A 232 -7.63 -8.76 39.67
N MET A 233 -8.08 -7.65 39.08
CA MET A 233 -7.30 -6.81 38.15
C MET A 233 -6.88 -5.45 38.74
N MET A 234 -7.17 -5.18 40.02
CA MET A 234 -6.67 -4.04 40.78
C MET A 234 -5.58 -4.48 41.75
#